data_AF-A0A1G3X1D9-F1
#
_entry.id   AF-A0A1G3X1D9-F1
#
_cell.length_a   1.000
_cell.length_b   1.000
_cell.length_c   1.000
_cell.angle_alpha   90.00
_cell.angle_beta   90.00
_cell.angle_gamma   90.00
#
_symmetry.space_group_name_H-M   'P 1'
#
loop_
_entity.id
_entity.type
_entity.pdbx_description
1 polymer ?
#
loop_
_entity_poly.entity_id
_entity_poly.type
_entity_poly.pdbx_seq_one_letter_code
_entity_poly.pdbx_strand_id
1 'polypeptide(L)'
;MIDWIKNLELEFVITFGLLAILIIISLVVLIKSQRTLNLIGKRALILNEDLVKRDAQSFVEFMVSNSSYVNVEAAAIGLLYQKKLMPLKEETTIILARDSFKLSIPLEAFRSYLIGNDVKVKKAKVYVEDSLGRRSYKKVRNSIVALKKILKSEIKASQADEKKERFETGNYRFGERLGLVIAVIFSPFTKTFKSLKKGINRKLKQREIRLELRQKELDHQQMLREIAEEERREDDRAKVEKRLMEEKKKANIEARKQALKRKEEARILAQEVKDTEEELKMAEAEAALHEYTDTSEKDDRDDLQKDDHLEDQMIENEVPEEIKEPVKKKKTSSKKKSEVVENEGKNEKNEAE
;
A
#
# COMPACT_ATOMS: atom_id res chain seq x y z
N MET A 1 -20.96 23.50 -85.35
CA MET A 1 -21.74 23.12 -84.13
C MET A 1 -21.69 24.19 -83.03
N ILE A 2 -20.87 25.24 -83.15
CA ILE A 2 -20.82 26.41 -82.25
C ILE A 2 -21.45 27.65 -82.91
N ASP A 3 -21.78 27.58 -84.20
CA ASP A 3 -22.28 28.73 -84.98
C ASP A 3 -23.64 29.25 -84.51
N TRP A 4 -24.43 28.44 -83.81
CA TRP A 4 -25.68 28.86 -83.19
C TRP A 4 -25.48 29.92 -82.10
N ILE A 5 -24.34 29.89 -81.38
CA ILE A 5 -24.01 30.85 -80.31
C ILE A 5 -23.80 32.25 -80.87
N LYS A 6 -23.36 32.37 -82.13
CA LYS A 6 -23.11 33.68 -82.78
C LYS A 6 -24.39 34.39 -83.22
N ASN A 7 -25.51 33.66 -83.34
CA ASN A 7 -26.81 34.20 -83.75
C ASN A 7 -27.77 34.41 -82.56
N LEU A 8 -27.30 34.24 -81.32
CA LEU A 8 -28.11 34.52 -80.14
C LEU A 8 -28.20 36.02 -79.89
N GLU A 9 -29.42 36.51 -79.65
CA GLU A 9 -29.63 37.87 -79.17
C GLU A 9 -28.89 38.08 -77.85
N LEU A 10 -28.38 39.30 -77.64
CA LEU A 10 -27.56 39.64 -76.47
C LEU A 10 -28.29 39.33 -75.14
N GLU A 11 -29.61 39.52 -75.12
CA GLU A 11 -30.46 39.21 -73.96
C GLU A 11 -30.47 37.73 -73.59
N PHE A 12 -30.46 36.83 -74.59
CA PHE A 12 -30.36 35.39 -74.35
C PHE A 12 -28.99 35.00 -73.80
N VAL A 13 -27.91 35.61 -74.27
CA VAL A 13 -26.56 35.35 -73.74
C VAL A 13 -26.45 35.81 -72.28
N ILE A 14 -27.00 36.98 -71.95
CA ILE A 14 -27.00 37.52 -70.58
C ILE A 14 -27.84 36.64 -69.65
N THR A 15 -29.05 36.25 -70.05
CA THR A 15 -29.95 35.43 -69.22
C THR A 15 -29.37 34.02 -68.95
N PHE A 16 -28.85 33.34 -69.97
CA PHE A 16 -28.18 32.04 -69.77
C PHE A 16 -26.89 32.15 -68.96
N GLY A 17 -26.12 33.23 -69.12
CA GLY A 17 -24.94 33.52 -68.30
C GLY A 17 -25.29 33.69 -66.82
N LEU A 18 -26.34 34.46 -66.52
CA LEU A 18 -26.84 34.66 -65.15
C LEU A 18 -27.37 33.36 -64.55
N LEU A 19 -28.07 32.55 -65.34
CA LEU A 19 -28.59 31.25 -64.93
C LEU A 19 -27.46 30.25 -64.63
N ALA A 20 -26.40 30.23 -65.45
CA ALA A 20 -25.22 29.41 -65.20
C ALA A 20 -24.51 29.82 -63.90
N ILE A 21 -24.37 31.13 -63.64
CA ILE A 21 -23.80 31.65 -62.39
C ILE A 21 -24.66 31.24 -61.18
N LEU A 22 -25.99 31.36 -61.27
CA LEU A 22 -26.92 30.93 -60.22
C LEU A 22 -26.79 29.43 -59.90
N ILE A 23 -26.68 28.58 -60.92
CA ILE A 23 -26.46 27.14 -60.75
C ILE A 23 -25.14 26.87 -60.04
N ILE A 24 -24.06 27.54 -60.44
CA ILE A 24 -22.74 27.38 -59.80
C ILE A 24 -22.80 27.81 -58.33
N ILE A 25 -23.42 28.94 -58.02
CA ILE A 25 -23.58 29.43 -56.64
C ILE A 25 -24.39 28.42 -55.80
N SER A 26 -25.51 27.93 -56.33
CA SER A 26 -26.33 26.91 -55.68
C SER A 26 -25.54 25.64 -55.38
N LEU A 27 -24.75 25.17 -56.35
CA LEU A 27 -23.89 24.00 -56.19
C LEU A 27 -22.83 24.20 -55.09
N VAL A 28 -22.20 25.37 -55.04
CA VAL A 28 -21.22 25.71 -54.00
C VAL A 28 -21.87 25.73 -52.61
N VAL A 29 -23.07 26.32 -52.48
CA VAL A 29 -23.83 26.35 -51.22
C VAL A 29 -24.21 24.93 -50.77
N LEU A 30 -24.68 24.09 -51.70
CA LEU A 30 -24.98 22.68 -51.42
C LEU A 30 -23.77 21.91 -50.91
N ILE A 31 -22.61 22.04 -51.59
CA ILE A 31 -21.36 21.39 -51.17
C ILE A 31 -20.95 21.88 -49.78
N LYS A 32 -21.06 23.19 -49.51
CA LYS A 32 -20.69 23.76 -48.20
C LYS A 32 -21.64 23.27 -47.10
N SER A 33 -22.95 23.24 -47.36
CA SER A 33 -23.97 22.73 -46.44
C SER A 33 -23.76 21.24 -46.12
N GLN A 34 -23.45 20.43 -47.13
CA GLN A 34 -23.20 19.01 -46.91
C GLN A 34 -21.91 18.75 -46.14
N ARG A 35 -20.87 19.59 -46.32
CA ARG A 35 -19.65 19.54 -45.51
C ARG A 35 -19.90 19.92 -44.06
N THR A 36 -20.67 20.98 -43.77
CA THR A 36 -20.99 21.39 -42.39
C THR A 36 -21.84 20.36 -41.68
N LEU A 37 -22.85 19.80 -42.35
CA LEU A 37 -23.71 18.76 -41.81
C LEU A 37 -22.93 17.46 -41.50
N ASN A 38 -21.97 17.10 -42.36
CA ASN A 38 -21.04 15.99 -42.09
C ASN A 38 -20.09 16.26 -40.93
N LEU A 39 -19.64 17.51 -40.72
CA LEU A 39 -18.81 17.88 -39.59
C LEU A 39 -19.57 17.80 -38.26
N ILE A 40 -20.84 18.21 -38.25
CA ILE A 40 -21.72 18.11 -37.09
C ILE A 40 -21.95 16.63 -36.73
N GLY A 41 -22.28 15.80 -37.72
CA GLY A 41 -22.47 14.35 -37.51
C GLY A 41 -21.20 13.64 -37.03
N LYS A 42 -20.03 13.97 -37.59
CA LYS A 42 -18.74 13.40 -37.14
C LYS A 42 -18.35 13.78 -35.72
N ARG A 43 -18.87 14.90 -35.19
CA ARG A 43 -18.59 15.33 -33.82
C ARG A 43 -19.52 14.66 -32.82
N ALA A 44 -20.72 14.25 -33.21
CA ALA A 44 -21.72 13.70 -32.30
C ALA A 44 -21.25 12.41 -31.60
N LEU A 45 -20.63 11.49 -32.34
CA LEU A 45 -20.13 10.23 -31.79
C LEU A 45 -18.60 10.18 -31.80
N ILE A 46 -18.01 10.13 -30.60
CA ILE A 46 -16.58 9.96 -30.39
C ILE A 46 -16.31 8.49 -30.10
N LEU A 47 -15.35 7.93 -30.81
CA LEU A 47 -14.94 6.54 -30.65
C LEU A 47 -13.67 6.50 -29.82
N ASN A 48 -13.56 5.53 -28.93
CA ASN A 48 -12.35 5.19 -28.19
C ASN A 48 -12.15 3.67 -28.19
N GLU A 49 -10.90 3.25 -28.12
CA GLU A 49 -10.51 1.84 -28.08
C GLU A 49 -9.53 1.68 -26.92
N ASP A 50 -9.87 0.79 -26.00
CA ASP A 50 -9.00 0.38 -24.91
C ASP A 50 -8.80 -1.14 -24.91
N LEU A 51 -7.66 -1.56 -24.35
CA LEU A 51 -7.34 -2.96 -24.12
C LEU A 51 -7.29 -3.19 -22.62
N VAL A 52 -8.27 -3.91 -22.10
CA VAL A 52 -8.43 -4.16 -20.66
C VAL A 52 -8.10 -5.62 -20.38
N LYS A 53 -7.45 -5.89 -19.25
CA LYS A 53 -7.22 -7.25 -18.77
C LYS A 53 -8.15 -7.53 -17.60
N ARG A 54 -8.94 -8.59 -17.69
CA ARG A 54 -9.82 -9.09 -16.62
C ARG A 54 -9.55 -10.58 -16.47
N ASP A 55 -9.28 -11.04 -15.25
CA ASP A 55 -9.13 -12.46 -14.93
C ASP A 55 -8.23 -13.24 -15.91
N ALA A 56 -7.02 -12.70 -16.16
CA ALA A 56 -6.02 -13.20 -17.10
C ALA A 56 -6.39 -13.18 -18.60
N GLN A 57 -7.64 -12.89 -18.96
CA GLN A 57 -8.07 -12.71 -20.35
C GLN A 57 -7.97 -11.23 -20.77
N SER A 58 -7.56 -11.01 -22.02
CA SER A 58 -7.50 -9.66 -22.60
C SER A 58 -8.77 -9.37 -23.38
N PHE A 59 -9.38 -8.23 -23.13
CA PHE A 59 -10.60 -7.74 -23.78
C PHE A 59 -10.29 -6.46 -24.55
N VAL A 60 -10.84 -6.37 -25.76
CA VAL A 60 -10.86 -5.15 -26.56
C VAL A 60 -12.19 -4.46 -26.26
N GLU A 61 -12.11 -3.26 -25.70
CA GLU A 61 -13.28 -2.44 -25.39
C GLU A 61 -13.38 -1.30 -26.39
N PHE A 62 -14.47 -1.28 -27.14
CA PHE A 62 -14.85 -0.17 -27.99
C PHE A 62 -15.86 0.70 -27.25
N MET A 63 -15.48 1.94 -26.99
CA MET A 63 -16.34 2.91 -26.34
C MET A 63 -16.84 3.92 -27.37
N VAL A 64 -18.15 4.06 -27.46
CA VAL A 64 -18.82 5.03 -28.32
C VAL A 64 -19.47 6.05 -27.40
N SER A 65 -18.87 7.24 -27.30
CA SER A 65 -19.41 8.33 -26.48
C SER A 65 -20.19 9.32 -27.33
N ASN A 66 -21.37 9.67 -26.83
CA ASN A 66 -22.19 10.71 -27.42
C ASN A 66 -21.78 12.07 -26.83
N SER A 67 -21.18 12.92 -27.65
CA SER A 67 -20.78 14.26 -27.25
C SER A 67 -21.92 15.28 -27.30
N SER A 68 -23.03 14.91 -27.95
CA SER A 68 -24.20 15.77 -28.12
C SER A 68 -25.14 15.74 -26.92
N TYR A 69 -26.05 16.72 -26.87
CA TYR A 69 -27.10 16.83 -25.85
C TYR A 69 -28.38 16.07 -26.22
N VAL A 70 -28.39 15.35 -27.34
CA VAL A 70 -29.55 14.62 -27.84
C VAL A 70 -29.19 13.13 -27.91
N ASN A 71 -30.17 12.25 -27.70
CA ASN A 71 -29.97 10.82 -27.87
C ASN A 71 -29.70 10.51 -29.34
N VAL A 72 -28.70 9.68 -29.61
CA VAL A 72 -28.30 9.30 -30.96
C VAL A 72 -28.44 7.79 -31.12
N GLU A 73 -29.03 7.36 -32.23
CA GLU A 73 -29.23 5.94 -32.54
C GLU A 73 -28.05 5.43 -33.37
N ALA A 74 -27.22 4.58 -32.79
CA ALA A 74 -26.19 3.87 -33.53
C ALA A 74 -26.81 2.63 -34.19
N ALA A 75 -26.94 2.66 -35.51
CA ALA A 75 -27.45 1.55 -36.31
C ALA A 75 -26.45 0.38 -36.38
N ALA A 76 -25.15 0.68 -36.43
CA ALA A 76 -24.13 -0.37 -36.44
C ALA A 76 -22.82 0.08 -35.79
N ILE A 77 -22.20 -0.83 -35.05
CA ILE A 77 -20.84 -0.69 -34.53
C ILE A 77 -20.01 -1.81 -35.13
N GLY A 78 -18.90 -1.49 -35.78
CA GLY A 78 -18.12 -2.49 -36.50
C GLY A 78 -16.67 -2.12 -36.78
N LEU A 79 -16.02 -2.95 -37.59
CA LEU A 79 -14.64 -2.82 -38.03
C LEU A 79 -14.59 -2.66 -39.54
N LEU A 80 -13.71 -1.77 -40.00
CA LEU A 80 -13.30 -1.66 -41.38
C LEU A 80 -11.91 -2.29 -41.51
N TYR A 81 -11.85 -3.44 -42.16
CA TYR A 81 -10.63 -4.19 -42.43
C TYR A 81 -10.47 -4.44 -43.92
N GLN A 82 -9.32 -4.08 -44.49
CA GLN A 82 -9.04 -4.23 -45.93
C GLN A 82 -10.14 -3.67 -46.87
N LYS A 83 -10.74 -2.53 -46.50
CA LYS A 83 -11.87 -1.90 -47.20
C LYS A 83 -13.20 -2.66 -47.12
N LYS A 84 -13.28 -3.78 -46.41
CA LYS A 84 -14.52 -4.48 -46.08
C LYS A 84 -15.07 -3.96 -44.74
N LEU A 85 -16.37 -3.72 -44.68
CA LEU A 85 -17.09 -3.41 -43.45
C LEU A 85 -17.51 -4.72 -42.80
N MET A 86 -17.23 -4.84 -41.52
CA MET A 86 -17.46 -6.02 -40.70
C MET A 86 -18.21 -5.57 -39.44
N PRO A 87 -19.55 -5.63 -39.43
CA PRO A 87 -20.35 -5.20 -38.30
C PRO A 87 -20.22 -6.18 -37.12
N LEU A 88 -19.90 -5.64 -35.94
CA LEU A 88 -19.82 -6.42 -34.70
C LEU A 88 -21.17 -6.47 -33.99
N LYS A 89 -21.96 -5.40 -34.12
CA LYS A 89 -23.32 -5.28 -33.61
C LYS A 89 -24.15 -4.51 -34.63
N GLU A 90 -25.19 -5.14 -35.17
CA GLU A 90 -26.13 -4.57 -36.15
C GLU A 90 -27.46 -4.10 -35.53
N GLU A 91 -27.63 -4.27 -34.22
CA GLU A 91 -28.81 -3.79 -33.51
C GLU A 91 -28.73 -2.27 -33.31
N THR A 92 -29.86 -1.58 -33.54
CA THR A 92 -30.00 -0.16 -33.23
C THR A 92 -29.85 0.08 -31.73
N THR A 93 -28.71 0.63 -31.32
CA THR A 93 -28.45 1.00 -29.93
C THR A 93 -28.65 2.50 -29.72
N ILE A 94 -29.53 2.86 -28.80
CA ILE A 94 -29.73 4.25 -28.40
C ILE A 94 -28.59 4.62 -27.44
N ILE A 95 -27.77 5.59 -27.83
CA ILE A 95 -26.72 6.16 -26.97
C ILE A 95 -27.26 7.46 -26.39
N LEU A 96 -27.46 7.46 -25.07
CA LEU A 96 -27.98 8.61 -24.35
C LEU A 96 -27.08 9.84 -24.51
N ALA A 97 -27.67 11.02 -24.42
CA ALA A 97 -26.95 12.29 -24.42
C ALA A 97 -25.86 12.31 -23.34
N ARG A 98 -24.65 12.75 -23.69
CA ARG A 98 -23.48 12.82 -22.80
C ARG A 98 -23.03 11.50 -22.17
N ASP A 99 -23.56 10.36 -22.61
CA ASP A 99 -23.19 9.04 -22.10
C ASP A 99 -22.34 8.24 -23.11
N SER A 100 -21.85 7.08 -22.68
CA SER A 100 -21.02 6.19 -23.47
C SER A 100 -21.56 4.76 -23.48
N PHE A 101 -21.66 4.21 -24.68
CA PHE A 101 -21.92 2.79 -24.88
C PHE A 101 -20.59 2.03 -24.98
N LYS A 102 -20.47 0.90 -24.27
CA LYS A 102 -19.28 0.06 -24.27
C LYS A 102 -19.58 -1.29 -24.90
N LEU A 103 -18.76 -1.68 -25.87
CA LEU A 103 -18.76 -3.00 -26.49
C LEU A 103 -17.46 -3.71 -26.14
N SER A 104 -17.53 -4.76 -25.32
CA SER A 104 -16.37 -5.55 -24.91
C SER A 104 -16.31 -6.88 -25.67
N ILE A 105 -15.18 -7.15 -26.32
CA ILE A 105 -14.96 -8.39 -27.09
C ILE A 105 -13.65 -9.03 -26.61
N PRO A 106 -13.63 -10.34 -26.30
CA PRO A 106 -12.39 -11.05 -26.00
C PRO A 106 -11.38 -10.89 -27.15
N LEU A 107 -10.09 -10.70 -26.83
CA LEU A 107 -9.05 -10.48 -27.84
C LEU A 107 -8.92 -11.67 -28.81
N GLU A 108 -9.20 -12.87 -28.35
CA GLU A 108 -9.20 -14.09 -29.18
C GLU A 108 -10.37 -14.12 -30.17
N ALA A 109 -11.58 -13.80 -29.71
CA ALA A 109 -12.74 -13.64 -30.61
C ALA A 109 -12.54 -12.47 -31.59
N PHE A 110 -11.91 -11.39 -31.15
CA PHE A 110 -11.55 -10.27 -32.01
C PHE A 110 -10.54 -10.66 -33.09
N ARG A 111 -9.58 -11.52 -32.75
CA ARG A 111 -8.61 -12.09 -33.71
C ARG A 111 -9.31 -12.95 -34.76
N SER A 112 -10.11 -13.92 -34.31
CA SER A 112 -10.79 -14.86 -35.21
C SER A 112 -11.71 -14.10 -36.18
N TYR A 113 -12.40 -13.08 -35.68
CA TYR A 113 -13.27 -12.24 -36.49
C TYR A 113 -12.53 -11.40 -37.54
N LEU A 114 -11.38 -10.79 -37.20
CA LEU A 114 -10.65 -9.92 -38.13
C LEU A 114 -9.81 -10.67 -39.17
N ILE A 115 -9.19 -11.77 -38.76
CA ILE A 115 -8.08 -12.40 -39.47
C ILE A 115 -8.40 -13.86 -39.80
N GLY A 116 -9.28 -14.51 -39.03
CA GLY A 116 -9.46 -15.95 -39.08
C GLY A 116 -8.14 -16.66 -38.78
N ASN A 117 -7.65 -17.43 -39.76
CA ASN A 117 -6.42 -18.23 -39.66
C ASN A 117 -5.19 -17.54 -40.28
N ASP A 118 -5.31 -16.32 -40.79
CA ASP A 118 -4.18 -15.61 -41.39
C ASP A 118 -3.11 -15.25 -40.36
N VAL A 119 -1.84 -15.23 -40.80
CA VAL A 119 -0.67 -14.97 -39.93
C VAL A 119 -0.36 -13.47 -39.80
N LYS A 120 -1.00 -12.61 -40.60
CA LYS A 120 -0.65 -11.17 -40.73
C LYS A 120 -1.82 -10.25 -40.42
N VAL A 121 -1.63 -9.35 -39.44
CA VAL A 121 -2.57 -8.25 -39.14
C VAL A 121 -2.27 -7.01 -39.97
N LYS A 122 -3.22 -6.58 -40.83
CA LYS A 122 -3.19 -5.26 -41.47
C LYS A 122 -3.84 -4.19 -40.56
N LYS A 123 -3.83 -2.92 -41.00
CA LYS A 123 -4.46 -1.82 -40.27
C LYS A 123 -5.99 -1.97 -40.32
N ALA A 124 -6.66 -1.83 -39.18
CA ALA A 124 -8.12 -1.81 -39.05
C ALA A 124 -8.60 -0.46 -38.47
N LYS A 125 -9.86 -0.12 -38.72
CA LYS A 125 -10.54 1.04 -38.12
C LYS A 125 -11.85 0.56 -37.50
N VAL A 126 -12.24 1.08 -36.34
CA VAL A 126 -13.63 0.95 -35.86
C VAL A 126 -14.45 1.98 -36.59
N TYR A 127 -15.66 1.60 -36.97
CA TYR A 127 -16.68 2.52 -37.44
C TYR A 127 -17.93 2.43 -36.58
N VAL A 128 -18.63 3.54 -36.49
CA VAL A 128 -20.00 3.59 -35.98
C VAL A 128 -20.85 4.32 -37.00
N GLU A 129 -21.98 3.70 -37.31
CA GLU A 129 -22.98 4.18 -38.24
C GLU A 129 -24.22 4.63 -37.47
N ASP A 130 -24.62 5.88 -37.70
CA ASP A 130 -25.86 6.45 -37.18
C ASP A 130 -27.06 5.94 -38.00
N SER A 131 -28.27 6.03 -37.45
CA SER A 131 -29.56 5.81 -38.14
C SER A 131 -29.66 6.47 -39.52
N LEU A 132 -29.04 7.64 -39.67
CA LEU A 132 -28.97 8.41 -40.92
C LEU A 132 -27.88 7.93 -41.91
N GLY A 133 -27.22 6.81 -41.65
CA GLY A 133 -26.14 6.24 -42.48
C GLY A 133 -24.81 7.01 -42.40
N ARG A 134 -24.65 7.89 -41.40
CA ARG A 134 -23.42 8.68 -41.20
C ARG A 134 -22.39 7.86 -40.44
N ARG A 135 -21.15 7.79 -40.95
CA ARG A 135 -20.09 6.96 -40.37
C ARG A 135 -18.97 7.78 -39.75
N SER A 136 -18.72 7.53 -38.47
CA SER A 136 -17.51 7.98 -37.76
C SER A 136 -16.48 6.86 -37.75
N TYR A 137 -15.19 7.20 -37.90
CA TYR A 137 -14.11 6.21 -37.97
C TYR A 137 -12.99 6.54 -36.99
N LYS A 138 -12.43 5.51 -36.36
CA LYS A 138 -11.19 5.62 -35.58
C LYS A 138 -10.25 4.46 -35.82
N LYS A 139 -8.96 4.74 -35.89
CA LYS A 139 -7.94 3.70 -36.07
C LYS A 139 -7.84 2.87 -34.80
N VAL A 140 -7.86 1.56 -34.98
CA VAL A 140 -7.66 0.58 -33.91
C VAL A 140 -6.16 0.37 -33.76
N ARG A 141 -5.54 0.94 -32.72
CA ARG A 141 -4.07 0.87 -32.54
C ARG A 141 -3.71 -0.15 -31.48
N ASN A 142 -4.40 -0.15 -30.34
CA ASN A 142 -3.98 -0.86 -29.15
C ASN A 142 -4.11 -2.37 -29.32
N SER A 143 -5.28 -2.84 -29.75
CA SER A 143 -5.54 -4.25 -30.04
C SER A 143 -4.71 -4.77 -31.22
N ILE A 144 -4.50 -3.99 -32.28
CA ILE A 144 -3.63 -4.41 -33.40
C ILE A 144 -2.18 -4.62 -32.93
N VAL A 145 -1.67 -3.73 -32.08
CA VAL A 145 -0.31 -3.90 -31.51
C VAL A 145 -0.25 -5.16 -30.65
N ALA A 146 -1.28 -5.42 -29.83
CA ALA A 146 -1.37 -6.63 -29.03
C ALA A 146 -1.42 -7.90 -29.91
N LEU A 147 -2.29 -7.95 -30.92
CA LEU A 147 -2.39 -9.06 -31.86
C LEU A 147 -1.07 -9.33 -32.59
N LYS A 148 -0.37 -8.27 -33.03
CA LYS A 148 0.95 -8.41 -33.66
C LYS A 148 1.99 -9.02 -32.72
N LYS A 149 1.93 -8.71 -31.41
CA LYS A 149 2.83 -9.33 -30.43
C LYS A 149 2.54 -10.82 -30.28
N ILE A 150 1.27 -11.20 -30.17
CA ILE A 150 0.81 -12.60 -30.06
C ILE A 150 1.22 -13.40 -31.29
N LEU A 151 0.93 -12.90 -32.49
CA LEU A 151 1.32 -13.57 -33.74
C LEU A 151 2.84 -13.69 -33.88
N LYS A 152 3.60 -12.69 -33.43
CA LYS A 152 5.07 -12.77 -33.45
C LYS A 152 5.59 -13.84 -32.49
N SER A 153 4.97 -14.05 -31.33
CA SER A 153 5.35 -15.15 -30.43
C SER A 153 4.98 -16.51 -31.04
N GLU A 154 3.81 -16.64 -31.66
CA GLU A 154 3.37 -17.89 -32.30
C GLU A 154 4.27 -18.28 -33.47
N ILE A 155 4.60 -17.33 -34.35
CA ILE A 155 5.55 -17.56 -35.45
C ILE A 155 6.93 -17.96 -34.92
N LYS A 156 7.37 -17.39 -33.79
CA LYS A 156 8.64 -17.77 -33.18
C LYS A 156 8.58 -19.16 -32.57
N ALA A 157 7.47 -19.54 -31.95
CA ALA A 157 7.26 -20.87 -31.40
C ALA A 157 7.24 -21.91 -32.53
N SER A 158 6.45 -21.68 -33.58
CA SER A 158 6.40 -22.57 -34.75
C SER A 158 7.77 -22.72 -35.41
N GLN A 159 8.52 -21.62 -35.58
CA GLN A 159 9.89 -21.68 -36.10
C GLN A 159 10.85 -22.41 -35.17
N ALA A 160 10.64 -22.36 -33.85
CA ALA A 160 11.47 -23.09 -32.89
C ALA A 160 11.14 -24.58 -32.93
N ASP A 161 9.89 -24.95 -33.09
CA ASP A 161 9.44 -26.35 -33.17
C ASP A 161 9.87 -26.97 -34.51
N GLU A 162 9.68 -26.27 -35.62
CA GLU A 162 10.25 -26.67 -36.93
C GLU A 162 11.78 -26.83 -36.88
N LYS A 163 12.47 -26.01 -36.07
CA LYS A 163 13.91 -26.15 -35.86
C LYS A 163 14.21 -27.43 -35.10
N LYS A 164 13.49 -27.72 -34.01
CA LYS A 164 13.69 -28.96 -33.23
C LYS A 164 13.50 -30.18 -34.11
N GLU A 165 12.43 -30.23 -34.91
CA GLU A 165 12.21 -31.31 -35.88
C GLU A 165 13.38 -31.45 -36.87
N ARG A 166 13.94 -30.33 -37.35
CA ARG A 166 15.15 -30.34 -38.21
C ARG A 166 16.41 -30.81 -37.48
N PHE A 167 16.58 -30.48 -36.20
CA PHE A 167 17.68 -30.97 -35.38
C PHE A 167 17.57 -32.49 -35.16
N GLU A 168 16.36 -32.99 -34.91
CA GLU A 168 16.09 -34.42 -34.71
C GLU A 168 16.28 -35.23 -35.99
N THR A 169 15.80 -34.72 -37.12
CA THR A 169 15.95 -35.37 -38.44
C THR A 169 17.33 -35.17 -39.08
N GLY A 170 18.16 -34.27 -38.54
CA GLY A 170 19.47 -33.91 -39.08
C GLY A 170 19.43 -33.10 -40.39
N ASN A 171 18.25 -32.70 -40.88
CA ASN A 171 18.10 -31.94 -42.13
C ASN A 171 18.27 -30.43 -41.92
N TYR A 172 19.50 -30.01 -41.67
CA TYR A 172 19.85 -28.61 -41.38
C TYR A 172 19.80 -27.69 -42.60
N ARG A 173 19.27 -26.48 -42.43
CA ARG A 173 19.42 -25.38 -43.40
C ARG A 173 20.86 -24.83 -43.40
N PHE A 174 21.29 -24.21 -44.50
CA PHE A 174 22.65 -23.67 -44.63
C PHE A 174 23.09 -22.77 -43.46
N GLY A 175 22.23 -21.84 -43.02
CA GLY A 175 22.52 -20.98 -41.85
C GLY A 175 22.62 -21.74 -40.53
N GLU A 176 21.89 -22.85 -40.37
CA GLU A 176 21.98 -23.72 -39.19
C GLU A 176 23.30 -24.52 -39.21
N ARG A 177 23.74 -24.98 -40.39
CA ARG A 177 25.05 -25.62 -40.59
C ARG A 177 26.21 -24.68 -40.26
N LEU A 178 26.18 -23.45 -40.77
CA LEU A 178 27.16 -22.42 -40.41
C LEU A 178 27.14 -22.11 -38.91
N GLY A 179 25.94 -22.02 -38.32
CA GLY A 179 25.77 -21.83 -36.89
C GLY A 179 26.42 -22.94 -36.06
N LEU A 180 26.31 -24.20 -36.49
CA LEU A 180 26.99 -25.34 -35.86
C LEU A 180 28.52 -25.21 -35.94
N VAL A 181 29.07 -24.84 -37.11
CA VAL A 181 30.51 -24.63 -37.29
C VAL A 181 31.02 -23.51 -36.37
N ILE A 182 30.33 -22.38 -36.33
CA ILE A 182 30.65 -21.26 -35.44
C ILE A 182 30.53 -21.70 -33.97
N ALA A 183 29.49 -22.44 -33.61
CA ALA A 183 29.32 -22.94 -32.25
C ALA A 183 30.45 -23.87 -31.82
N VAL A 184 30.99 -24.69 -32.73
CA VAL A 184 32.17 -25.54 -32.47
C VAL A 184 33.41 -24.70 -32.24
N ILE A 185 33.69 -23.73 -33.12
CA ILE A 185 34.84 -22.82 -33.03
C ILE A 185 34.80 -22.01 -31.73
N PHE A 186 33.63 -21.50 -31.34
CA PHE A 186 33.45 -20.70 -30.13
C PHE A 186 33.05 -21.51 -28.89
N SER A 187 32.97 -22.85 -28.99
CA SER A 187 32.66 -23.72 -27.85
C SER A 187 33.66 -23.56 -26.68
N PRO A 188 34.98 -23.37 -26.90
CA PRO A 188 35.92 -23.18 -25.80
C PRO A 188 35.64 -21.88 -25.05
N PHE A 189 35.37 -20.79 -25.78
CA PHE A 189 35.07 -19.48 -25.20
C PHE A 189 33.76 -19.50 -24.40
N THR A 190 32.70 -20.10 -24.92
CA THR A 190 31.42 -20.18 -24.18
C THR A 190 31.54 -21.01 -22.90
N LYS A 191 32.37 -22.07 -22.90
CA LYS A 191 32.69 -22.86 -21.71
C LYS A 191 33.47 -22.04 -20.66
N THR A 192 34.46 -21.27 -21.07
CA THR A 192 35.24 -20.41 -20.16
C THR A 192 34.38 -19.28 -19.57
N PHE A 193 33.51 -18.64 -20.36
CA PHE A 193 32.57 -17.65 -19.80
C PHE A 193 31.58 -18.27 -18.82
N LYS A 194 31.09 -19.49 -19.09
CA LYS A 194 30.18 -20.20 -18.17
C LYS A 194 30.88 -20.56 -16.86
N SER A 195 32.15 -20.99 -16.90
CA SER A 195 32.92 -21.29 -15.69
C SER A 195 33.23 -20.02 -14.90
N LEU A 196 33.59 -18.92 -15.57
CA LEU A 196 33.82 -17.62 -14.94
C LEU A 196 32.56 -17.11 -14.23
N LYS A 197 31.40 -17.16 -14.90
CA LYS A 197 30.11 -16.76 -14.32
C LYS A 197 29.73 -17.61 -13.10
N LYS A 198 29.92 -18.94 -13.18
CA LYS A 198 29.74 -19.83 -12.01
C LYS A 198 30.70 -19.47 -10.88
N GLY A 199 31.95 -19.15 -11.19
CA GLY A 199 32.96 -18.71 -10.22
C GLY A 199 32.55 -17.41 -9.51
N ILE A 200 32.05 -16.43 -10.26
CA ILE A 200 31.55 -15.16 -9.71
C ILE A 200 30.33 -15.40 -8.82
N ASN A 201 29.34 -16.17 -9.27
CA ASN A 201 28.16 -16.48 -8.46
C ASN A 201 28.53 -17.24 -7.18
N ARG A 202 29.49 -18.17 -7.24
CA ARG A 202 30.00 -18.87 -6.05
C ARG A 202 30.69 -17.91 -5.08
N LYS A 203 31.51 -16.97 -5.58
CA LYS A 203 32.14 -15.93 -4.76
C LYS A 203 31.11 -15.01 -4.11
N LEU A 204 30.07 -14.61 -4.84
CA LEU A 204 28.97 -13.79 -4.30
C LEU A 204 28.21 -14.53 -3.20
N LYS A 205 27.81 -15.79 -3.43
CA LYS A 205 27.16 -16.62 -2.42
C LYS A 205 28.02 -16.83 -1.17
N GLN A 206 29.32 -17.06 -1.34
CA GLN A 206 30.26 -17.16 -0.21
C GLN A 206 30.39 -15.84 0.57
N ARG A 207 30.29 -14.69 -0.11
CA ARG A 207 30.31 -13.38 0.54
C ARG A 207 29.04 -13.14 1.35
N GLU A 208 27.88 -13.52 0.83
CA GLU A 208 26.60 -13.48 1.55
C GLU A 208 26.67 -14.32 2.83
N ILE A 209 27.12 -15.59 2.74
CA ILE A 209 27.29 -16.47 3.90
C ILE A 209 28.25 -15.88 4.94
N ARG A 210 29.37 -15.26 4.51
CA ARG A 210 30.29 -14.60 5.45
C ARG A 210 29.67 -13.39 6.15
N LEU A 211 28.83 -12.63 5.46
CA LEU A 211 28.13 -11.49 6.06
C LEU A 211 27.08 -11.97 7.07
N GLU A 212 26.35 -13.02 6.74
CA GLU A 212 25.40 -13.65 7.68
C GLU A 212 26.11 -14.21 8.92
N LEU A 213 27.24 -14.90 8.76
CA LEU A 213 28.03 -15.39 9.89
C LEU A 213 28.53 -14.24 10.77
N ARG A 214 29.05 -13.16 10.17
CA ARG A 214 29.46 -11.96 10.93
C ARG A 214 28.30 -11.32 11.68
N GLN A 215 27.11 -11.27 11.09
CA GLN A 215 25.92 -10.76 11.78
C GLN A 215 25.57 -11.63 12.98
N LYS A 216 25.53 -12.95 12.81
CA LYS A 216 25.30 -13.89 13.93
C LYS A 216 26.36 -13.79 15.03
N GLU A 217 27.63 -13.61 14.66
CA GLU A 217 28.72 -13.39 15.62
C GLU A 217 28.52 -12.09 16.41
N LEU A 218 28.13 -10.99 15.74
CA LEU A 218 27.82 -9.72 16.39
C LEU A 218 26.61 -9.83 17.32
N ASP A 219 25.54 -10.50 16.87
CA ASP A 219 24.34 -10.73 17.67
C ASP A 219 24.66 -11.58 18.91
N HIS A 220 25.50 -12.61 18.77
CA HIS A 220 25.94 -13.42 19.89
C HIS A 220 26.80 -12.64 20.88
N GLN A 221 27.70 -11.76 20.40
CA GLN A 221 28.47 -10.87 21.28
C GLN A 221 27.58 -9.87 22.02
N GLN A 222 26.52 -9.37 21.38
CA GLN A 222 25.54 -8.52 22.05
C GLN A 222 24.78 -9.28 23.13
N MET A 223 24.29 -10.48 22.84
CA MET A 223 23.63 -11.34 23.82
C MET A 223 24.53 -11.64 25.03
N LEU A 224 25.82 -11.95 24.82
CA LEU A 224 26.75 -12.18 25.93
C LEU A 224 26.97 -10.92 26.78
N ARG A 225 26.95 -9.74 26.18
CA ARG A 225 27.02 -8.47 26.91
C ARG A 225 25.76 -8.22 27.71
N GLU A 226 24.58 -8.48 27.14
CA GLU A 226 23.30 -8.36 27.82
C GLU A 226 23.23 -9.30 29.04
N ILE A 227 23.64 -10.56 28.88
CA ILE A 227 23.72 -11.52 29.99
C ILE A 227 24.68 -11.03 31.09
N ALA A 228 25.86 -10.54 30.71
CA ALA A 228 26.83 -10.00 31.68
C ALA A 228 26.31 -8.73 32.39
N GLU A 229 25.49 -7.91 31.72
CA GLU A 229 24.83 -6.77 32.33
C GLU A 229 23.69 -7.19 33.27
N GLU A 230 22.94 -8.24 32.92
CA GLU A 230 21.91 -8.82 33.79
C GLU A 230 22.51 -9.44 35.05
N GLU A 231 23.59 -10.22 34.95
CA GLU A 231 24.32 -10.75 36.11
C GLU A 231 24.79 -9.62 37.03
N ARG A 232 25.32 -8.52 36.49
CA ARG A 232 25.69 -7.35 37.30
C ARG A 232 24.50 -6.73 38.02
N ARG A 233 23.34 -6.63 37.35
CA ARG A 233 22.12 -6.11 37.97
C ARG A 233 21.61 -7.05 39.07
N GLU A 234 21.69 -8.35 38.89
CA GLU A 234 21.32 -9.34 39.90
C GLU A 234 22.26 -9.27 41.10
N ASP A 235 23.57 -9.18 40.88
CA ASP A 235 24.56 -8.98 41.95
C ASP A 235 24.28 -7.70 42.76
N ASP A 236 23.95 -6.61 42.07
CA ASP A 236 23.62 -5.35 42.74
C ASP A 236 22.30 -5.43 43.50
N ARG A 237 21.28 -6.12 42.97
CA ARG A 237 20.05 -6.44 43.71
C ARG A 237 20.33 -7.28 44.95
N ALA A 238 21.16 -8.32 44.83
CA ALA A 238 21.52 -9.18 45.96
C ALA A 238 22.30 -8.41 47.04
N LYS A 239 23.17 -7.46 46.66
CA LYS A 239 23.85 -6.56 47.62
C LYS A 239 22.84 -5.65 48.33
N VAL A 240 21.88 -5.08 47.61
CA VAL A 240 20.83 -4.23 48.20
C VAL A 240 19.94 -5.04 49.14
N GLU A 241 19.52 -6.24 48.76
CA GLU A 241 18.74 -7.14 49.64
C GLU A 241 19.50 -7.51 50.91
N LYS A 242 20.80 -7.81 50.82
CA LYS A 242 21.64 -8.04 52.00
C LYS A 242 21.67 -6.84 52.93
N ARG A 243 21.88 -5.63 52.39
CA ARG A 243 21.84 -4.38 53.18
C ARG A 243 20.48 -4.19 53.87
N LEU A 244 19.39 -4.41 53.14
CA LEU A 244 18.02 -4.29 53.67
C LEU A 244 17.76 -5.31 54.79
N MET A 245 18.26 -6.54 54.64
CA MET A 245 18.16 -7.58 55.68
C MET A 245 18.97 -7.22 56.93
N GLU A 246 20.16 -6.63 56.77
CA GLU A 246 20.96 -6.12 57.89
C GLU A 246 20.28 -4.95 58.59
N GLU A 247 19.70 -4.00 57.86
CA GLU A 247 18.90 -2.90 58.40
C GLU A 247 17.69 -3.42 59.17
N LYS A 248 16.94 -4.38 58.62
CA LYS A 248 15.82 -5.05 59.33
C LYS A 248 16.26 -5.74 60.61
N LYS A 249 17.43 -6.39 60.62
CA LYS A 249 17.98 -7.02 61.83
C LYS A 249 18.33 -5.96 62.89
N LYS A 250 18.96 -4.85 62.50
CA LYS A 250 19.26 -3.74 63.40
C LYS A 250 17.98 -3.11 63.97
N ALA A 251 17.00 -2.82 63.12
CA ALA A 251 15.70 -2.31 63.54
C ALA A 251 14.98 -3.25 64.53
N ASN A 252 15.04 -4.57 64.30
CA ASN A 252 14.48 -5.56 65.23
C ASN A 252 15.20 -5.60 66.59
N ILE A 253 16.53 -5.44 66.60
CA ILE A 253 17.31 -5.38 67.85
C ILE A 253 16.95 -4.10 68.62
N GLU A 254 16.83 -2.96 67.93
CA GLU A 254 16.42 -1.70 68.54
C GLU A 254 15.00 -1.77 69.09
N ALA A 255 14.05 -2.34 68.34
CA ALA A 255 12.68 -2.57 68.81
C ALA A 255 12.65 -3.49 70.04
N ARG A 256 13.48 -4.53 70.10
CA ARG A 256 13.61 -5.40 71.29
C ARG A 256 14.19 -4.66 72.48
N LYS A 257 15.23 -3.84 72.28
CA LYS A 257 15.80 -3.00 73.35
C LYS A 257 14.78 -1.99 73.88
N GLN A 258 14.03 -1.34 72.99
CA GLN A 258 12.94 -0.44 73.39
C GLN A 258 11.83 -1.17 74.15
N ALA A 259 11.46 -2.38 73.73
CA ALA A 259 10.48 -3.19 74.44
C ALA A 259 10.97 -3.62 75.84
N LEU A 260 12.26 -3.91 75.99
CA LEU A 260 12.86 -4.19 77.31
C LEU A 260 12.86 -2.95 78.20
N LYS A 261 13.27 -1.78 77.67
CA LYS A 261 13.19 -0.51 78.40
C LYS A 261 11.76 -0.20 78.86
N ARG A 262 10.77 -0.36 77.98
CA ARG A 262 9.35 -0.20 78.35
C ARG A 262 8.90 -1.17 79.44
N LYS A 263 9.44 -2.40 79.49
CA LYS A 263 9.15 -3.37 80.57
C LYS A 263 9.81 -2.99 81.88
N GLU A 264 11.01 -2.43 81.84
CA GLU A 264 11.73 -1.93 83.02
C GLU A 264 11.03 -0.68 83.57
N GLU A 265 10.68 0.28 82.71
CA GLU A 265 9.86 1.45 83.06
C GLU A 265 8.53 1.02 83.68
N ALA A 266 7.81 0.06 83.07
CA ALA A 266 6.57 -0.48 83.63
C ALA A 266 6.78 -1.19 84.98
N ARG A 267 7.96 -1.79 85.23
CA ARG A 267 8.30 -2.40 86.52
C ARG A 267 8.58 -1.36 87.59
N ILE A 268 9.32 -0.31 87.27
CA ILE A 268 9.57 0.81 88.18
C ILE A 268 8.25 1.47 88.55
N LEU A 269 7.41 1.75 87.54
CA LEU A 269 6.08 2.33 87.75
C LEU A 269 5.18 1.41 88.58
N ALA A 270 5.23 0.08 88.38
CA ALA A 270 4.51 -0.87 89.23
C ALA A 270 5.06 -0.97 90.66
N GLN A 271 6.34 -0.66 90.87
CA GLN A 271 6.94 -0.63 92.20
C GLN A 271 6.60 0.68 92.91
N GLU A 272 6.63 1.82 92.22
CA GLU A 272 6.10 3.10 92.70
C GLU A 272 4.60 2.98 93.05
N VAL A 273 3.80 2.26 92.25
CA VAL A 273 2.39 1.98 92.59
C VAL A 273 2.27 1.12 93.85
N LYS A 274 3.17 0.15 94.08
CA LYS A 274 3.16 -0.64 95.32
C LYS A 274 3.60 0.16 96.53
N ASP A 275 4.64 0.98 96.39
CA ASP A 275 5.15 1.82 97.46
C ASP A 275 4.08 2.87 97.82
N THR A 276 3.40 3.46 96.83
CA THR A 276 2.25 4.34 97.08
C THR A 276 1.03 3.60 97.64
N GLU A 277 0.77 2.35 97.27
CA GLU A 277 -0.26 1.52 97.92
C GLU A 277 0.11 1.17 99.37
N GLU A 278 1.38 0.96 99.69
CA GLU A 278 1.87 0.70 101.05
C GLU A 278 1.85 1.98 101.90
N GLU A 279 2.23 3.13 101.34
CA GLU A 279 2.04 4.45 101.95
C GLU A 279 0.56 4.75 102.18
N LEU A 280 -0.31 4.43 101.21
CA LEU A 280 -1.77 4.54 101.39
C LEU A 280 -2.27 3.60 102.48
N LYS A 281 -1.78 2.36 102.59
CA LYS A 281 -2.14 1.45 103.69
C LYS A 281 -1.61 1.92 105.05
N MET A 282 -0.44 2.56 105.09
CA MET A 282 0.12 3.16 106.31
C MET A 282 -0.67 4.41 106.71
N ALA A 283 -1.03 5.25 105.74
CA ALA A 283 -1.89 6.41 105.94
C ALA A 283 -3.32 6.00 106.32
N GLU A 284 -3.86 4.92 105.76
CA GLU A 284 -5.17 4.35 106.10
C GLU A 284 -5.13 3.66 107.47
N ALA A 285 -3.99 3.09 107.87
CA ALA A 285 -3.76 2.55 109.22
C ALA A 285 -3.56 3.64 110.28
N GLU A 286 -2.92 4.77 109.95
CA GLU A 286 -2.89 5.98 110.81
C GLU A 286 -4.25 6.70 110.82
N ALA A 287 -5.01 6.66 109.73
CA ALA A 287 -6.36 7.25 109.64
C ALA A 287 -7.47 6.37 110.25
N ALA A 288 -7.23 5.08 110.54
CA ALA A 288 -8.23 4.18 111.12
C ALA A 288 -8.39 4.28 112.66
N LEU A 289 -7.62 5.10 113.38
CA LEU A 289 -7.65 5.17 114.85
C LEU A 289 -7.57 6.58 115.47
N HIS A 290 -7.82 7.63 114.69
CA HIS A 290 -8.38 8.87 115.19
C HIS A 290 -9.63 9.20 114.37
N GLU A 291 -10.82 8.98 114.95
CA GLU A 291 -12.04 9.58 114.42
C GLU A 291 -12.23 10.96 115.05
N TYR A 292 -12.77 11.88 114.25
CA TYR A 292 -13.23 13.24 114.60
C TYR A 292 -12.14 14.26 114.93
N THR A 293 -11.70 15.03 113.93
CA THR A 293 -12.30 16.31 113.48
C THR A 293 -11.30 17.01 112.58
N ASP A 294 -11.68 17.40 111.35
CA ASP A 294 -11.67 18.83 110.99
C ASP A 294 -12.12 19.08 109.54
N THR A 295 -12.76 20.23 109.42
CA THR A 295 -13.67 20.78 108.42
C THR A 295 -13.13 20.98 107.00
N SER A 296 -14.09 21.06 106.06
CA SER A 296 -14.08 21.87 104.83
C SER A 296 -13.30 21.26 103.65
N GLU A 297 -13.97 20.54 102.74
CA GLU A 297 -14.61 21.11 101.52
C GLU A 297 -13.63 22.00 100.73
N LYS A 298 -12.90 21.43 99.75
CA LYS A 298 -13.30 21.18 98.35
C LYS A 298 -13.49 22.46 97.54
N ASP A 299 -12.56 22.71 96.62
CA ASP A 299 -12.80 22.43 95.20
C ASP A 299 -11.51 22.68 94.39
N ASP A 300 -10.89 21.59 93.93
CA ASP A 300 -10.05 21.59 92.74
C ASP A 300 -10.75 20.69 91.72
N ARG A 301 -11.15 21.30 90.60
CA ARG A 301 -11.06 20.67 89.28
C ARG A 301 -11.08 21.73 88.20
N ASP A 302 -9.89 21.97 87.67
CA ASP A 302 -9.65 22.65 86.40
C ASP A 302 -10.38 21.94 85.27
N ASP A 303 -11.44 22.63 84.85
CA ASP A 303 -11.83 22.83 83.47
C ASP A 303 -10.60 23.19 82.62
N LEU A 304 -10.33 22.39 81.58
CA LEU A 304 -10.69 22.69 80.20
C LEU A 304 -9.76 23.71 79.52
N GLN A 305 -9.62 23.43 78.23
CA GLN A 305 -9.35 24.37 77.15
C GLN A 305 -7.86 24.62 76.83
N LYS A 306 -7.38 24.09 75.70
CA LYS A 306 -7.78 24.33 74.29
C LYS A 306 -6.96 25.47 73.70
N ASP A 307 -6.29 25.12 72.61
CA ASP A 307 -6.44 25.78 71.30
C ASP A 307 -5.46 26.98 71.27
N ASP A 308 -4.72 27.31 70.22
CA ASP A 308 -4.81 27.14 68.78
C ASP A 308 -3.35 27.21 68.26
N HIS A 309 -2.92 26.47 67.23
CA HIS A 309 -3.22 26.62 65.80
C HIS A 309 -2.53 27.82 65.11
N LEU A 310 -2.13 27.57 63.86
CA LEU A 310 -1.64 28.51 62.81
C LEU A 310 -0.17 28.95 62.89
N GLU A 311 0.57 29.17 61.80
CA GLU A 311 0.48 28.92 60.34
C GLU A 311 1.87 29.28 59.75
N ASP A 312 2.12 28.84 58.52
CA ASP A 312 2.94 29.46 57.46
C ASP A 312 4.37 29.97 57.69
N GLN A 313 5.28 29.57 56.79
CA GLN A 313 5.78 30.46 55.71
C GLN A 313 6.78 29.77 54.77
N MET A 314 6.71 30.16 53.49
CA MET A 314 7.64 29.87 52.41
C MET A 314 8.86 30.80 52.45
N ILE A 315 10.02 30.35 51.94
CA ILE A 315 11.06 31.24 51.38
C ILE A 315 11.61 30.63 50.08
N GLU A 316 11.54 31.44 49.04
CA GLU A 316 12.19 31.36 47.72
C GLU A 316 13.54 32.09 47.79
N ASN A 317 14.57 31.65 47.06
CA ASN A 317 15.57 32.56 46.45
C ASN A 317 16.43 31.86 45.36
N GLU A 318 16.35 32.46 44.17
CA GLU A 318 17.37 32.70 43.13
C GLU A 318 17.82 31.60 42.11
N VAL A 319 17.37 31.86 40.87
CA VAL A 319 17.80 31.51 39.49
C VAL A 319 18.96 32.49 39.09
N PRO A 320 19.93 32.25 38.14
CA PRO A 320 19.76 31.92 36.70
C PRO A 320 20.87 31.01 36.08
N GLU A 321 20.93 30.57 34.82
CA GLU A 321 20.45 31.05 33.51
C GLU A 321 20.66 29.93 32.45
N GLU A 322 19.82 29.92 31.39
CA GLU A 322 20.18 29.80 29.95
C GLU A 322 21.31 28.84 29.48
N ILE A 323 21.18 27.97 28.46
CA ILE A 323 20.80 28.25 27.06
C ILE A 323 20.53 26.94 26.30
N LYS A 324 19.56 27.09 25.40
CA LYS A 324 19.23 26.35 24.17
C LYS A 324 20.36 25.57 23.48
N GLU A 325 19.91 24.46 22.88
CA GLU A 325 20.49 23.75 21.73
C GLU A 325 21.21 24.63 20.69
N PRO A 326 22.07 24.00 19.88
CA PRO A 326 21.85 24.12 18.44
C PRO A 326 21.65 22.75 17.76
N VAL A 327 20.40 22.46 17.40
CA VAL A 327 19.92 22.52 16.01
C VAL A 327 21.00 22.32 14.93
N LYS A 328 21.04 21.15 14.26
CA LYS A 328 20.51 20.93 12.89
C LYS A 328 21.01 19.63 12.21
N LYS A 329 20.05 18.74 11.96
CA LYS A 329 19.63 18.13 10.68
C LYS A 329 20.68 17.42 9.77
N LYS A 330 20.40 16.14 9.48
CA LYS A 330 20.16 15.59 8.11
C LYS A 330 19.59 14.16 8.23
N LYS A 331 18.30 13.95 7.95
CA LYS A 331 17.73 13.36 6.70
C LYS A 331 18.31 12.01 6.29
N THR A 332 17.50 10.95 6.45
CA THR A 332 17.21 9.86 5.47
C THR A 332 16.14 8.95 6.11
N SER A 333 14.88 8.99 5.67
CA SER A 333 14.30 8.20 4.58
C SER A 333 14.45 6.68 4.71
N SER A 334 13.26 6.04 4.79
CA SER A 334 12.86 4.82 4.09
C SER A 334 12.78 3.50 4.87
N LYS A 335 11.53 3.01 4.99
CA LYS A 335 10.99 1.72 4.52
C LYS A 335 11.27 0.40 5.29
N LYS A 336 10.14 -0.31 5.48
CA LYS A 336 9.85 -1.76 5.47
C LYS A 336 9.89 -2.56 6.78
N LYS A 337 8.72 -3.14 7.10
CA LYS A 337 8.39 -4.55 7.43
C LYS A 337 6.86 -4.65 7.16
N SER A 338 6.26 -5.41 6.24
CA SER A 338 6.30 -6.84 5.86
C SER A 338 6.09 -7.78 7.03
N GLU A 339 4.83 -7.97 7.40
CA GLU A 339 4.34 -9.13 8.15
C GLU A 339 3.97 -10.24 7.15
N VAL A 340 4.61 -11.39 7.33
CA VAL A 340 4.18 -12.70 6.85
C VAL A 340 3.76 -13.43 8.11
N VAL A 341 2.51 -13.87 8.18
CA VAL A 341 2.05 -14.84 9.19
C VAL A 341 1.60 -16.07 8.42
N GLU A 342 2.42 -17.11 8.52
CA GLU A 342 2.05 -18.50 8.30
C GLU A 342 1.03 -18.91 9.37
N ASN A 343 0.02 -19.68 8.97
CA ASN A 343 -0.59 -20.66 9.85
C ASN A 343 -0.88 -21.92 9.04
N GLU A 344 -0.03 -22.93 9.24
CA GLU A 344 -0.32 -24.33 8.99
C GLU A 344 -1.19 -24.90 10.11
N GLY A 345 -1.93 -25.98 9.81
CA GLY A 345 -2.44 -26.91 10.82
C GLY A 345 -3.91 -27.25 10.66
N LYS A 346 -4.27 -28.09 9.69
CA LYS A 346 -4.62 -29.52 9.88
C LYS A 346 -6.06 -29.79 10.34
N ASN A 347 -6.83 -30.47 9.49
CA ASN A 347 -7.23 -31.84 9.83
C ASN A 347 -7.57 -32.65 8.59
N GLU A 348 -6.94 -33.83 8.53
CA GLU A 348 -7.18 -34.94 7.63
C GLU A 348 -8.47 -35.69 7.98
N LYS A 349 -8.84 -36.63 7.07
CA LYS A 349 -9.78 -37.77 7.17
C LYS A 349 -11.20 -37.45 6.66
N ASN A 350 -11.78 -38.19 5.70
CA ASN A 350 -11.60 -39.60 5.32
C ASN A 350 -11.88 -39.84 3.82
N GLU A 351 -11.30 -40.94 3.34
CA GLU A 351 -11.56 -41.65 2.08
C GLU A 351 -12.97 -42.28 2.03
N ALA A 352 -13.30 -42.75 0.81
CA ALA A 352 -14.30 -43.75 0.43
C ALA A 352 -15.76 -43.29 0.23
N GLU A 353 -16.14 -43.04 -1.02
CA GLU A 353 -16.88 -43.97 -1.91
C GLU A 353 -16.78 -43.54 -3.38
#